data_AF-A0A9W7ZLR2-F1
#
_entry.id   AF-A0A9W7ZLR2-F1
#
_cell.length_a   1.000
_cell.length_b   1.000
_cell.length_c   1.000
_cell.angle_alpha   90.00
_cell.angle_beta   90.00
_cell.angle_gamma   90.00
#
_symmetry.space_group_name_H-M   'P 1'
#
loop_
_entity.id
_entity.type
_entity.pdbx_description
1 polymer ?
#
loop_
_entity_poly.entity_id
_entity_poly.type
_entity_poly.pdbx_seq_one_letter_code
_entity_poly.pdbx_strand_id
1 'polypeptide(L)'
;MKLTAILSAAAVGLSAIGLVDAQQNQPACSSIYTRKELLSLTSTEWNLYKAILSAMQRDGWFQWFSYLHTTWFSQIHGHSQFFPFHRRFVYEWERVGKQYNSAFAQPYWDEMRDYRAPATSQALTSNWLGGNGQGAGMCVQNGNQAGWTMTYPANHCFSRNFRNNGNMNTWYSPEYINSFVQRSTSMADFRPGIEFSLHGIVHLDVGGDMSQRNSPNDWIFMLHHANIDRLWWQWQMNGHLWTMDGPNYDGSAISLDSNMPFFSEPIRSVMQLGYGQMCFQYASNPIRRRDMDASTESRLASRLPKEVLAEWFPQTAKSPVAEIAPTVELIADKSGKEIPYPGTLSMEWIQSHGFKVSEVKRVEADARRFVDAMKKAGYKSLH
;
A
#
# COMPACT_ATOMS: atom_id res chain seq x y z
N MET A 1 25.82 -49.20 -59.45
CA MET A 1 24.35 -49.33 -59.61
C MET A 1 23.71 -49.18 -58.24
N LYS A 2 22.63 -48.41 -58.18
CA LYS A 2 21.91 -47.85 -57.02
C LYS A 2 21.69 -48.84 -55.87
N LEU A 3 21.94 -48.39 -54.63
CA LEU A 3 21.35 -48.97 -53.41
C LEU A 3 20.40 -47.94 -52.80
N THR A 4 19.16 -48.37 -52.68
CA THR A 4 17.95 -47.62 -52.38
C THR A 4 17.87 -47.27 -50.89
N ALA A 5 17.46 -46.05 -50.59
CA ALA A 5 17.20 -45.56 -49.24
C ALA A 5 15.94 -46.19 -48.64
N ILE A 6 16.03 -46.61 -47.36
CA ILE A 6 14.87 -46.79 -46.48
C ILE A 6 15.07 -45.82 -45.32
N LEU A 7 14.25 -44.77 -45.30
CA LEU A 7 14.13 -43.82 -44.18
C LEU A 7 13.21 -44.43 -43.13
N SER A 8 13.75 -44.76 -41.96
CA SER A 8 12.95 -44.97 -40.74
C SER A 8 13.08 -43.71 -39.88
N ALA A 9 12.00 -42.93 -39.82
CA ALA A 9 11.90 -41.77 -38.94
C ALA A 9 11.72 -42.26 -37.49
N ALA A 10 12.76 -42.11 -36.67
CA ALA A 10 12.63 -42.20 -35.22
C ALA A 10 11.99 -40.90 -34.73
N ALA A 11 10.76 -40.97 -34.24
CA ALA A 11 10.12 -39.88 -33.52
C ALA A 11 10.85 -39.67 -32.18
N VAL A 12 11.66 -38.62 -32.11
CA VAL A 12 12.17 -38.12 -30.82
C VAL A 12 11.00 -37.40 -30.15
N GLY A 13 10.36 -38.10 -29.21
CA GLY A 13 9.46 -37.47 -28.26
C GLY A 13 10.27 -36.51 -27.39
N LEU A 14 10.15 -35.21 -27.65
CA LEU A 14 10.58 -34.18 -26.70
C LEU A 14 9.66 -34.27 -25.49
N SER A 15 10.13 -34.97 -24.46
CA SER A 15 9.59 -34.86 -23.12
C SER A 15 9.76 -33.41 -22.67
N ALA A 16 8.67 -32.66 -22.60
CA ALA A 16 8.62 -31.35 -21.95
C ALA A 16 8.79 -31.55 -20.43
N ILE A 17 10.03 -31.79 -20.00
CA ILE A 17 10.44 -31.74 -18.61
C ILE A 17 11.51 -30.65 -18.55
N GLY A 18 11.16 -29.48 -18.02
CA GLY A 18 12.13 -28.43 -17.73
C GLY A 18 11.69 -27.02 -18.06
N LEU A 19 10.63 -26.54 -17.40
CA LEU A 19 10.47 -25.13 -17.04
C LEU A 19 9.73 -25.06 -15.69
N VAL A 20 10.35 -25.63 -14.65
CA VAL A 20 10.11 -25.14 -13.30
C VAL A 20 11.23 -24.14 -13.06
N ASP A 21 10.93 -22.88 -13.35
CA ASP A 21 11.87 -21.77 -13.28
C ASP A 21 12.62 -21.75 -11.96
N ALA A 22 13.91 -21.41 -12.04
CA ALA A 22 14.81 -21.15 -10.91
C ALA A 22 14.42 -19.90 -10.07
N GLN A 23 13.13 -19.57 -9.98
CA GLN A 23 12.55 -18.41 -9.29
C GLN A 23 12.34 -18.65 -7.77
N GLN A 24 12.54 -19.86 -7.25
CA GLN A 24 12.13 -20.27 -5.89
C GLN A 24 13.27 -20.88 -5.05
N ASN A 25 14.15 -20.05 -4.47
CA ASN A 25 15.17 -20.55 -3.53
C ASN A 25 15.16 -19.86 -2.16
N GLN A 26 14.09 -19.13 -1.80
CA GLN A 26 13.93 -18.61 -0.44
C GLN A 26 13.30 -19.67 0.46
N PRO A 27 13.88 -19.97 1.64
CA PRO A 27 13.28 -20.92 2.57
C PRO A 27 11.95 -20.38 3.11
N ALA A 28 11.00 -21.27 3.37
CA ALA A 28 9.78 -20.92 4.09
C ALA A 28 10.12 -20.46 5.52
N CYS A 29 9.43 -19.44 6.00
CA CYS A 29 9.61 -18.94 7.35
C CYS A 29 9.19 -19.98 8.40
N SER A 30 10.00 -20.13 9.46
CA SER A 30 9.69 -21.01 10.59
C SER A 30 8.58 -20.44 11.49
N SER A 31 8.45 -19.11 11.53
CA SER A 31 7.38 -18.40 12.23
C SER A 31 6.89 -17.22 11.39
N ILE A 32 5.60 -16.91 11.48
CA ILE A 32 4.97 -15.81 10.77
C ILE A 32 4.24 -14.95 11.80
N TYR A 33 4.62 -13.69 11.92
CA TYR A 33 3.90 -12.73 12.77
C TYR A 33 2.86 -11.96 11.96
N THR A 34 1.87 -11.38 12.64
CA THR A 34 0.72 -10.74 11.99
C THR A 34 0.74 -9.22 12.20
N ARG A 35 0.74 -8.46 11.10
CA ARG A 35 0.44 -7.03 11.09
C ARG A 35 -1.08 -6.85 11.16
N LYS A 36 -1.54 -6.13 12.18
CA LYS A 36 -2.97 -5.90 12.46
C LYS A 36 -3.40 -4.49 12.03
N GLU A 37 -4.69 -4.33 11.81
CA GLU A 37 -5.28 -2.99 11.62
C GLU A 37 -5.14 -2.23 12.95
N LEU A 38 -4.76 -0.96 12.90
CA LEU A 38 -4.43 -0.11 14.05
C LEU A 38 -5.53 -0.14 15.13
N LEU A 39 -6.78 0.12 14.76
CA LEU A 39 -7.90 0.19 15.69
C LEU A 39 -8.36 -1.18 16.19
N SER A 40 -7.86 -2.27 15.62
CA SER A 40 -8.06 -3.64 16.12
C SER A 40 -7.07 -4.06 17.21
N LEU A 41 -6.06 -3.24 17.51
CA LEU A 41 -5.10 -3.54 18.57
C LEU A 41 -5.77 -3.52 19.95
N THR A 42 -5.41 -4.50 20.77
CA THR A 42 -5.77 -4.48 22.20
C THR A 42 -5.03 -3.36 22.92
N SER A 43 -5.53 -2.94 24.08
CA SER A 43 -4.85 -1.96 24.93
C SER A 43 -3.41 -2.36 25.28
N THR A 44 -3.15 -3.67 25.46
CA THR A 44 -1.81 -4.20 25.73
C THR A 44 -0.89 -4.02 24.52
N GLU A 45 -1.35 -4.39 23.32
CA GLU A 45 -0.58 -4.23 22.08
C GLU A 45 -0.33 -2.76 21.77
N TRP A 46 -1.34 -1.91 21.94
CA TRP A 46 -1.19 -0.47 21.74
C TRP A 46 -0.19 0.13 22.73
N ASN A 47 -0.26 -0.20 24.02
CA ASN A 47 0.71 0.28 25.00
C ASN A 47 2.14 -0.18 24.71
N LEU A 48 2.31 -1.44 24.28
CA LEU A 48 3.61 -1.95 23.85
C LEU A 48 4.16 -1.16 22.65
N TYR A 49 3.34 -0.99 21.61
CA TYR A 49 3.71 -0.25 20.39
C TYR A 49 4.15 1.19 20.71
N LYS A 50 3.35 1.92 21.50
CA LYS A 50 3.65 3.28 21.95
C LYS A 50 4.98 3.39 22.72
N ALA A 51 5.25 2.43 23.60
CA ALA A 51 6.47 2.42 24.41
C ALA A 51 7.72 2.21 23.54
N ILE A 52 7.63 1.30 22.56
CA ILE A 52 8.73 1.01 21.65
C ILE A 52 9.00 2.18 20.72
N LEU A 53 7.97 2.80 20.14
CA LEU A 53 8.17 3.97 19.28
C LEU A 53 8.75 5.16 20.05
N SER A 54 8.35 5.35 21.30
CA SER A 54 8.98 6.34 22.19
C SER A 54 10.45 6.04 22.46
N ALA A 55 10.83 4.76 22.57
CA ALA A 55 12.23 4.36 22.70
C ALA A 55 13.01 4.60 21.39
N MET A 56 12.43 4.20 20.26
CA MET A 56 13.02 4.41 18.95
C MET A 56 13.29 5.90 18.65
N GLN A 57 12.39 6.79 19.08
CA GLN A 57 12.60 8.23 18.99
C GLN A 57 13.76 8.73 19.83
N ARG A 58 13.90 8.27 21.07
CA ARG A 58 15.04 8.67 21.93
C ARG A 58 16.38 8.25 21.33
N ASP A 59 16.39 7.12 20.65
CA ASP A 59 17.60 6.53 20.08
C ASP A 59 17.92 7.03 18.65
N GLY A 60 17.10 7.96 18.12
CA GLY A 60 17.38 8.62 16.85
C GLY A 60 16.84 7.92 15.60
N TRP A 61 16.03 6.87 15.75
CA TRP A 61 15.60 6.06 14.61
C TRP A 61 14.66 6.81 13.67
N PHE A 62 13.74 7.63 14.17
CA PHE A 62 12.88 8.45 13.32
C PHE A 62 13.71 9.34 12.38
N GLN A 63 14.74 9.99 12.90
CA GLN A 63 15.61 10.87 12.14
C GLN A 63 16.44 10.08 11.12
N TRP A 64 16.91 8.89 11.48
CA TRP A 64 17.61 8.00 10.56
C TRP A 64 16.72 7.59 9.38
N PHE A 65 15.49 7.13 9.65
CA PHE A 65 14.56 6.72 8.60
C PHE A 65 14.11 7.91 7.74
N SER A 66 13.92 9.09 8.34
CA SER A 66 13.62 10.33 7.61
C SER A 66 14.78 10.78 6.72
N TYR A 67 16.01 10.68 7.21
CA TYR A 67 17.22 10.96 6.44
C TYR A 67 17.36 10.01 5.25
N LEU A 68 17.18 8.71 5.49
CA LEU A 68 17.26 7.69 4.45
C LEU A 68 16.22 7.95 3.35
N HIS A 69 14.96 8.12 3.74
CA HIS A 69 13.86 8.38 2.82
C HIS A 69 14.06 9.68 2.02
N THR A 70 14.53 10.75 2.68
CA THR A 70 14.83 12.02 1.99
C THR A 70 15.99 11.88 1.00
N THR A 71 17.03 11.16 1.38
CA THR A 71 18.25 10.97 0.56
C THR A 71 17.95 10.19 -0.72
N TRP A 72 17.10 9.17 -0.62
CA TRP A 72 16.78 8.27 -1.73
C TRP A 72 15.45 8.59 -2.41
N PHE A 73 14.83 9.73 -2.09
CA PHE A 73 13.46 10.06 -2.46
C PHE A 73 13.19 9.89 -3.96
N SER A 74 14.07 10.40 -4.82
CA SER A 74 13.91 10.36 -6.27
C SER A 74 14.09 8.96 -6.88
N GLN A 75 14.75 8.03 -6.18
CA GLN A 75 14.94 6.66 -6.64
C GLN A 75 13.79 5.74 -6.21
N ILE A 76 13.10 6.11 -5.13
CA ILE A 76 12.08 5.26 -4.47
C ILE A 76 10.64 5.73 -4.74
N HIS A 77 10.45 6.85 -5.43
CA HIS A 77 9.14 7.36 -5.87
C HIS A 77 9.12 7.64 -7.38
N GLY A 78 7.93 7.59 -7.99
CA GLY A 78 7.70 7.83 -9.42
C GLY A 78 8.17 6.70 -10.33
N HIS A 79 8.62 5.58 -9.75
CA HIS A 79 9.23 4.45 -10.44
C HIS A 79 8.76 3.12 -9.84
N SER A 80 8.97 2.02 -10.57
CA SER A 80 8.52 0.69 -10.13
C SER A 80 9.24 0.15 -8.88
N GLN A 81 10.30 0.80 -8.42
CA GLN A 81 10.97 0.51 -7.13
C GLN A 81 10.11 0.83 -5.90
N PHE A 82 9.06 1.65 -6.07
CA PHE A 82 8.23 2.16 -4.99
C PHE A 82 7.77 1.07 -4.02
N PHE A 83 7.07 0.04 -4.49
CA PHE A 83 6.55 -0.98 -3.58
C PHE A 83 7.61 -1.88 -2.95
N PRO A 84 8.58 -2.47 -3.70
CA PRO A 84 9.63 -3.28 -3.10
C PRO A 84 10.43 -2.52 -2.04
N PHE A 85 10.83 -1.28 -2.33
CA PHE A 85 11.59 -0.46 -1.40
C PHE A 85 10.79 -0.17 -0.14
N HIS A 86 9.54 0.28 -0.25
CA HIS A 86 8.73 0.63 0.92
C HIS A 86 8.34 -0.60 1.77
N ARG A 87 8.09 -1.77 1.15
CA ARG A 87 7.96 -3.04 1.91
C ARG A 87 9.21 -3.32 2.73
N ARG A 88 10.40 -3.23 2.10
CA ARG A 88 11.67 -3.45 2.78
C ARG A 88 11.95 -2.42 3.87
N PHE A 89 11.55 -1.16 3.66
CA PHE A 89 11.68 -0.05 4.60
C PHE A 89 10.82 -0.25 5.85
N VAL A 90 9.55 -0.62 5.69
CA VAL A 90 8.65 -0.96 6.81
C VAL A 90 9.13 -2.23 7.53
N TYR A 91 9.65 -3.21 6.80
CA TYR A 91 10.28 -4.37 7.41
C TYR A 91 11.53 -4.00 8.23
N GLU A 92 12.37 -3.07 7.75
CA GLU A 92 13.54 -2.59 8.49
C GLU A 92 13.14 -1.90 9.79
N TRP A 93 12.12 -1.03 9.72
CA TRP A 93 11.53 -0.38 10.88
C TRP A 93 11.08 -1.38 11.94
N GLU A 94 10.37 -2.42 11.48
CA GLU A 94 9.88 -3.49 12.32
C GLU A 94 11.02 -4.32 12.94
N ARG A 95 12.09 -4.57 12.17
CA ARG A 95 13.29 -5.26 12.65
C ARG A 95 13.99 -4.48 13.77
N VAL A 96 14.05 -3.15 13.65
CA VAL A 96 14.57 -2.25 14.70
C VAL A 96 13.67 -2.29 15.93
N GLY A 97 12.35 -2.14 15.77
CA GLY A 97 11.39 -2.23 16.88
C GLY A 97 11.48 -3.56 17.65
N LYS A 98 11.72 -4.67 16.91
CA LYS A 98 11.92 -6.00 17.49
C LYS A 98 13.19 -6.13 18.35
N GLN A 99 14.17 -5.23 18.22
CA GLN A 99 15.34 -5.18 19.12
C GLN A 99 14.94 -4.73 20.54
N TYR A 100 13.89 -3.91 20.67
CA TYR A 100 13.37 -3.48 21.97
C TYR A 100 12.43 -4.52 22.58
N ASN A 101 11.61 -5.16 21.74
CA ASN A 101 10.74 -6.25 22.15
C ASN A 101 10.40 -7.15 20.97
N SER A 102 10.70 -8.44 21.07
CA SER A 102 10.46 -9.41 20.00
C SER A 102 8.98 -9.53 19.57
N ALA A 103 8.04 -9.19 20.45
CA ALA A 103 6.60 -9.15 20.16
C ALA A 103 6.16 -7.94 19.34
N PHE A 104 7.04 -6.96 19.07
CA PHE A 104 6.72 -5.83 18.21
C PHE A 104 6.31 -6.31 16.82
N ALA A 105 5.16 -5.83 16.34
CA ALA A 105 4.70 -5.99 14.98
C ALA A 105 4.13 -4.64 14.53
N GLN A 106 4.55 -4.18 13.35
CA GLN A 106 4.11 -2.93 12.76
C GLN A 106 2.65 -3.08 12.29
N PRO A 107 1.69 -2.34 12.90
CA PRO A 107 0.32 -2.33 12.41
C PRO A 107 0.21 -1.53 11.11
N TYR A 108 -0.95 -1.64 10.46
CA TYR A 108 -1.33 -0.79 9.34
C TYR A 108 -2.56 0.06 9.71
N TRP A 109 -2.68 1.26 9.14
CA TRP A 109 -3.88 2.07 9.26
C TRP A 109 -4.71 1.90 7.98
N ASP A 110 -5.95 1.48 8.10
CA ASP A 110 -6.84 1.34 6.94
C ASP A 110 -7.57 2.66 6.65
N GLU A 111 -6.90 3.56 5.94
CA GLU A 111 -7.37 4.94 5.68
C GLU A 111 -8.68 5.01 4.90
N MET A 112 -9.02 3.95 4.18
CA MET A 112 -10.24 3.88 3.37
C MET A 112 -11.51 3.78 4.21
N ARG A 113 -11.41 3.45 5.52
CA ARG A 113 -12.59 3.38 6.43
C ARG A 113 -13.23 4.74 6.64
N ASP A 114 -12.42 5.78 6.75
CA ASP A 114 -12.85 7.14 7.06
C ASP A 114 -12.71 8.07 5.85
N TYR A 115 -12.60 7.52 4.63
CA TYR A 115 -12.25 8.26 3.41
C TYR A 115 -13.15 9.48 3.13
N ARG A 116 -14.41 9.48 3.58
CA ARG A 116 -15.33 10.61 3.40
C ARG A 116 -14.98 11.82 4.26
N ALA A 117 -14.52 11.58 5.48
CA ALA A 117 -14.22 12.60 6.47
C ALA A 117 -12.96 12.22 7.27
N PRO A 118 -11.78 12.15 6.62
CA PRO A 118 -10.60 11.54 7.23
C PRO A 118 -10.13 12.22 8.51
N ALA A 119 -10.30 13.54 8.60
CA ALA A 119 -9.97 14.33 9.80
C ALA A 119 -10.73 13.90 11.06
N THR A 120 -11.86 13.20 10.92
CA THR A 120 -12.68 12.70 12.03
C THR A 120 -12.39 11.25 12.40
N SER A 121 -11.41 10.62 11.74
CA SER A 121 -11.02 9.24 12.01
C SER A 121 -10.71 9.02 13.50
N GLN A 122 -11.18 7.90 14.04
CA GLN A 122 -10.85 7.47 15.40
C GLN A 122 -9.33 7.34 15.60
N ALA A 123 -8.59 7.00 14.54
CA ALA A 123 -7.14 6.90 14.56
C ALA A 123 -6.46 8.25 14.85
N LEU A 124 -7.07 9.37 14.49
CA LEU A 124 -6.52 10.73 14.67
C LEU A 124 -6.95 11.38 16.00
N THR A 125 -7.47 10.59 16.94
CA THR A 125 -7.81 11.06 18.29
C THR A 125 -6.60 11.02 19.24
N SER A 126 -6.71 11.70 20.38
CA SER A 126 -5.66 11.75 21.41
C SER A 126 -5.31 10.40 22.03
N ASN A 127 -6.24 9.43 21.98
CA ASN A 127 -6.00 8.07 22.46
C ASN A 127 -5.14 7.23 21.50
N TRP A 128 -4.99 7.71 20.27
CA TRP A 128 -4.29 7.05 19.17
C TRP A 128 -3.17 7.95 18.63
N LEU A 129 -3.22 8.33 17.35
CA LEU A 129 -2.12 9.00 16.66
C LEU A 129 -2.03 10.49 17.01
N GLY A 130 -3.10 11.09 17.52
CA GLY A 130 -3.25 12.53 17.68
C GLY A 130 -3.72 13.22 16.39
N GLY A 131 -4.22 14.44 16.57
CA GLY A 131 -4.88 15.22 15.51
C GLY A 131 -3.98 16.25 14.85
N ASN A 132 -4.62 17.33 14.38
CA ASN A 132 -3.95 18.44 13.71
C ASN A 132 -2.99 19.19 14.65
N GLY A 133 -1.98 19.81 14.05
CA GLY A 133 -1.10 20.75 14.72
C GLY A 133 -1.79 22.06 15.11
N GLN A 134 -1.16 22.80 16.01
CA GLN A 134 -1.67 24.09 16.51
C GLN A 134 -0.58 25.16 16.50
N GLY A 135 -1.01 26.43 16.43
CA GLY A 135 -0.14 27.60 16.44
C GLY A 135 0.64 27.79 15.14
N ALA A 136 1.55 28.77 15.11
CA ALA A 136 2.29 29.13 13.91
C ALA A 136 3.17 28.00 13.36
N GLY A 137 3.70 27.13 14.24
CA GLY A 137 4.50 25.97 13.86
C GLY A 137 3.70 24.71 13.54
N MET A 138 2.36 24.75 13.66
CA MET A 138 1.50 23.56 13.53
C MET A 138 2.00 22.37 14.34
N CYS A 139 2.44 22.62 15.58
CA CYS A 139 2.99 21.60 16.47
C CYS A 139 1.86 20.69 16.97
N VAL A 140 2.07 19.37 16.93
CA VAL A 140 1.10 18.41 17.46
C VAL A 140 1.08 18.44 19.00
N GLN A 141 -0.12 18.62 19.57
CA GLN A 141 -0.33 18.83 21.01
C GLN A 141 -1.00 17.64 21.72
N ASN A 142 -1.41 16.61 21.00
CA ASN A 142 -2.08 15.44 21.56
C ASN A 142 -1.69 14.15 20.82
N GLY A 143 -2.12 13.01 21.36
CA GLY A 143 -1.66 11.73 20.88
C GLY A 143 -0.21 11.47 21.26
N ASN A 144 0.34 10.45 20.64
CA ASN A 144 1.59 9.86 21.09
C ASN A 144 2.87 10.62 20.77
N GLN A 145 2.82 11.46 19.74
CA GLN A 145 3.91 12.34 19.35
C GLN A 145 3.72 13.77 19.88
N ALA A 146 2.79 13.98 20.82
CA ALA A 146 2.55 15.29 21.41
C ALA A 146 3.84 15.85 22.03
N GLY A 147 4.18 17.08 21.66
CA GLY A 147 5.36 17.78 22.18
C GLY A 147 6.70 17.21 21.74
N TRP A 148 6.72 16.27 20.78
CA TRP A 148 7.98 15.75 20.24
C TRP A 148 8.74 16.83 19.47
N THR A 149 10.07 16.76 19.52
CA THR A 149 10.98 17.57 18.71
C THR A 149 11.70 16.65 17.73
N MET A 150 11.74 17.06 16.47
CA MET A 150 12.49 16.39 15.40
C MET A 150 13.78 17.16 15.14
N THR A 151 14.89 16.43 14.95
CA THR A 151 16.20 17.05 14.66
C THR A 151 16.59 16.94 13.18
N TYR A 152 15.85 16.15 12.38
CA TYR A 152 16.01 16.06 10.93
C TYR A 152 14.73 16.56 10.22
N PRO A 153 14.85 17.36 9.14
CA PRO A 153 16.08 17.86 8.52
C PRO A 153 16.74 19.01 9.31
N ALA A 154 16.01 19.59 10.25
CA ALA A 154 16.48 20.59 11.20
C ALA A 154 15.67 20.48 12.50
N ASN A 155 16.07 21.20 13.55
CA ASN A 155 15.32 21.24 14.80
C ASN A 155 13.97 21.93 14.63
N HIS A 156 12.87 21.22 14.87
CA HIS A 156 11.51 21.74 14.88
C HIS A 156 10.60 20.89 15.77
N CYS A 157 9.44 21.42 16.16
CA CYS A 157 8.41 20.59 16.77
C CYS A 157 7.83 19.64 15.72
N PHE A 158 7.51 18.41 16.10
CA PHE A 158 6.77 17.51 15.22
C PHE A 158 5.43 18.14 14.81
N SER A 159 5.17 18.17 13.51
CA SER A 159 4.09 18.98 12.94
C SER A 159 3.15 18.18 12.03
N ARG A 160 1.86 18.50 12.13
CA ARG A 160 0.81 18.08 11.19
C ARG A 160 -0.01 19.30 10.81
N ASN A 161 -0.38 19.41 9.54
CA ASN A 161 -1.14 20.55 9.04
C ASN A 161 -2.25 20.04 8.13
N PHE A 162 -3.31 19.53 8.77
CA PHE A 162 -4.45 18.94 8.09
C PHE A 162 -5.00 19.92 7.06
N ARG A 163 -4.97 19.51 5.78
CA ARG A 163 -5.36 20.37 4.65
C ARG A 163 -6.82 20.82 4.78
N ASN A 164 -7.20 21.86 4.04
CA ASN A 164 -8.56 22.42 4.03
C ASN A 164 -9.02 22.88 5.42
N ASN A 165 -8.17 23.66 6.09
CA ASN A 165 -8.44 24.22 7.41
C ASN A 165 -8.80 23.15 8.44
N GLY A 166 -8.08 22.04 8.46
CA GLY A 166 -8.29 20.95 9.41
C GLY A 166 -9.23 19.84 8.96
N ASN A 167 -9.94 20.00 7.84
CA ASN A 167 -10.98 19.03 7.44
C ASN A 167 -10.47 17.89 6.53
N MET A 168 -9.29 18.04 5.94
CA MET A 168 -8.78 17.20 4.86
C MET A 168 -9.69 17.20 3.63
N ASN A 169 -9.28 16.56 2.54
CA ASN A 169 -10.18 16.23 1.44
C ASN A 169 -10.83 14.86 1.72
N THR A 170 -11.87 14.57 0.96
CA THR A 170 -12.28 13.19 0.74
C THR A 170 -11.13 12.41 0.08
N TRP A 171 -10.81 11.23 0.60
CA TRP A 171 -9.82 10.31 0.02
C TRP A 171 -10.44 9.34 -0.99
N TYR A 172 -9.62 8.47 -1.57
CA TYR A 172 -10.08 7.49 -2.55
C TYR A 172 -10.90 6.39 -1.85
N SER A 173 -12.06 6.07 -2.41
CA SER A 173 -12.99 5.11 -1.81
C SER A 173 -12.45 3.67 -1.87
N PRO A 174 -12.86 2.79 -0.95
CA PRO A 174 -12.47 1.38 -0.99
C PRO A 174 -12.92 0.70 -2.28
N GLU A 175 -14.06 1.10 -2.87
CA GLU A 175 -14.50 0.57 -4.17
C GLU A 175 -13.56 0.94 -5.31
N TYR A 176 -13.05 2.18 -5.34
CA TYR A 176 -12.11 2.59 -6.39
C TYR A 176 -10.80 1.83 -6.26
N ILE A 177 -10.25 1.73 -5.05
CA ILE A 177 -8.99 1.00 -4.82
C ILE A 177 -9.17 -0.48 -5.13
N ASN A 178 -10.27 -1.11 -4.73
CA ASN A 178 -10.58 -2.49 -5.09
C ASN A 178 -10.73 -2.67 -6.61
N SER A 179 -11.46 -1.78 -7.29
CA SER A 179 -11.56 -1.76 -8.74
C SER A 179 -10.18 -1.70 -9.40
N PHE A 180 -9.31 -0.84 -8.89
CA PHE A 180 -7.98 -0.64 -9.42
C PHE A 180 -7.08 -1.87 -9.23
N VAL A 181 -7.15 -2.54 -8.07
CA VAL A 181 -6.48 -3.83 -7.81
C VAL A 181 -6.93 -4.91 -8.79
N GLN A 182 -8.20 -4.93 -9.21
CA GLN A 182 -8.70 -5.93 -10.16
C GLN A 182 -8.32 -5.65 -11.63
N ARG A 183 -8.21 -4.38 -12.01
CA ARG A 183 -7.99 -3.96 -13.40
C ARG A 183 -6.51 -3.85 -13.78
N SER A 184 -5.64 -3.59 -12.81
CA SER A 184 -4.21 -3.39 -13.09
C SER A 184 -3.53 -4.72 -13.38
N THR A 185 -2.83 -4.81 -14.52
CA THR A 185 -2.21 -6.06 -14.98
C THR A 185 -0.67 -6.02 -14.97
N SER A 186 -0.09 -4.84 -14.79
CA SER A 186 1.36 -4.59 -14.77
C SER A 186 1.75 -3.77 -13.53
N MET A 187 3.02 -3.83 -13.12
CA MET A 187 3.56 -2.94 -12.09
C MET A 187 3.62 -1.49 -12.61
N ALA A 188 3.94 -1.32 -13.90
CA ALA A 188 3.94 -0.02 -14.56
C ALA A 188 2.58 0.71 -14.51
N ASP A 189 1.47 -0.04 -14.52
CA ASP A 189 0.11 0.50 -14.33
C ASP A 189 -0.29 0.60 -12.86
N PHE A 190 -0.03 -0.44 -12.05
CA PHE A 190 -0.45 -0.52 -10.65
C PHE A 190 0.22 0.55 -9.78
N ARG A 191 1.53 0.75 -9.95
CA ARG A 191 2.32 1.73 -9.17
C ARG A 191 1.77 3.15 -9.22
N PRO A 192 1.64 3.82 -10.38
CA PRO A 192 1.15 5.20 -10.41
C PRO A 192 -0.26 5.32 -9.85
N GLY A 193 -1.12 4.32 -10.06
CA GLY A 193 -2.49 4.37 -9.58
C GLY A 193 -2.61 4.36 -8.06
N ILE A 194 -1.77 3.62 -7.33
CA ILE A 194 -1.74 3.69 -5.86
C ILE A 194 -0.94 4.90 -5.38
N GLU A 195 0.25 5.12 -5.94
CA GLU A 195 1.20 6.17 -5.51
C GLU A 195 0.59 7.57 -5.62
N PHE A 196 -0.16 7.85 -6.69
CA PHE A 196 -0.77 9.16 -6.94
C PHE A 196 -2.24 9.24 -6.55
N SER A 197 -2.83 8.16 -6.00
CA SER A 197 -4.16 8.19 -5.40
C SER A 197 -4.08 8.22 -3.87
N LEU A 198 -4.37 7.10 -3.19
CA LEU A 198 -4.43 6.96 -1.75
C LEU A 198 -3.11 7.35 -1.09
N HIS A 199 -1.96 6.92 -1.65
CA HIS A 199 -0.67 7.25 -1.08
C HIS A 199 -0.42 8.76 -1.05
N GLY A 200 -0.48 9.42 -2.21
CA GLY A 200 -0.21 10.84 -2.31
C GLY A 200 -1.21 11.69 -1.52
N ILE A 201 -2.51 11.35 -1.54
CA ILE A 201 -3.52 12.19 -0.89
C ILE A 201 -3.41 12.14 0.63
N VAL A 202 -3.07 10.99 1.22
CA VAL A 202 -2.87 10.87 2.67
C VAL A 202 -1.65 11.69 3.11
N HIS A 203 -0.52 11.57 2.41
CA HIS A 203 0.66 12.40 2.65
C HIS A 203 0.35 13.90 2.60
N LEU A 204 -0.33 14.33 1.54
CA LEU A 204 -0.67 15.74 1.33
C LEU A 204 -1.69 16.26 2.35
N ASP A 205 -2.73 15.48 2.67
CA ASP A 205 -3.82 15.94 3.51
C ASP A 205 -3.49 15.91 5.01
N VAL A 206 -2.65 14.99 5.48
CA VAL A 206 -2.11 15.04 6.85
C VAL A 206 -1.21 16.26 7.02
N GLY A 207 -0.46 16.64 5.98
CA GLY A 207 0.34 17.86 5.99
C GLY A 207 1.51 17.81 6.98
N GLY A 208 2.13 18.97 7.24
CA GLY A 208 3.29 19.05 8.13
C GLY A 208 4.40 18.11 7.67
N ASP A 209 5.02 17.39 8.61
CA ASP A 209 6.05 16.39 8.31
C ASP A 209 5.59 15.35 7.29
N MET A 210 4.35 14.85 7.39
CA MET A 210 3.81 13.84 6.47
C MET A 210 3.77 14.29 5.01
N SER A 211 3.71 15.59 4.73
CA SER A 211 3.68 16.10 3.36
C SER A 211 5.06 16.27 2.72
N GLN A 212 6.13 16.02 3.48
CA GLN A 212 7.51 16.28 3.06
C GLN A 212 8.27 14.97 2.81
N ARG A 213 9.49 15.09 2.26
CA ARG A 213 10.40 13.95 2.06
C ARG A 213 10.90 13.35 3.38
N ASN A 214 10.83 14.09 4.48
CA ASN A 214 11.11 13.61 5.83
C ASN A 214 9.83 13.10 6.54
N SER A 215 8.81 12.68 5.79
CA SER A 215 7.57 12.12 6.32
C SER A 215 7.71 10.95 7.31
N PRO A 216 8.79 10.15 7.32
CA PRO A 216 9.02 9.18 8.40
C PRO A 216 9.16 9.79 9.81
N ASN A 217 9.26 11.11 9.96
CA ASN A 217 9.15 11.80 11.25
C ASN A 217 7.78 11.56 11.92
N ASP A 218 6.74 11.33 11.12
CA ASP A 218 5.39 11.02 11.58
C ASP A 218 5.18 9.50 11.69
N TRP A 219 4.65 9.04 12.82
CA TRP A 219 4.28 7.64 13.04
C TRP A 219 3.28 7.14 11.99
N ILE A 220 2.44 8.04 11.46
CA ILE A 220 1.49 7.74 10.38
C ILE A 220 2.22 7.16 9.17
N PHE A 221 3.45 7.59 8.87
CA PHE A 221 4.21 7.07 7.72
C PHE A 221 4.27 5.55 7.70
N MET A 222 4.68 4.92 8.82
CA MET A 222 4.87 3.47 8.88
C MET A 222 3.55 2.72 8.84
N LEU A 223 2.51 3.29 9.44
CA LEU A 223 1.15 2.74 9.40
C LEU A 223 0.56 2.80 7.99
N HIS A 224 0.77 3.93 7.32
CA HIS A 224 0.34 4.20 5.97
C HIS A 224 1.04 3.28 4.97
N HIS A 225 2.37 3.24 5.00
CA HIS A 225 3.15 2.38 4.10
C HIS A 225 2.95 0.89 4.39
N ALA A 226 2.63 0.50 5.63
CA ALA A 226 2.18 -0.86 5.91
C ALA A 226 0.83 -1.18 5.24
N ASN A 227 -0.08 -0.21 5.10
CA ASN A 227 -1.33 -0.41 4.34
C ASN A 227 -1.12 -0.36 2.83
N ILE A 228 -0.24 0.50 2.32
CA ILE A 228 0.17 0.49 0.91
C ILE A 228 0.79 -0.86 0.53
N ASP A 229 1.66 -1.41 1.38
CA ASP A 229 2.24 -2.73 1.21
C ASP A 229 1.17 -3.85 1.27
N ARG A 230 0.18 -3.69 2.15
CA ARG A 230 -0.97 -4.60 2.24
C ARG A 230 -1.78 -4.61 0.94
N LEU A 231 -2.03 -3.46 0.32
CA LEU A 231 -2.71 -3.35 -0.97
C LEU A 231 -1.89 -3.97 -2.10
N TRP A 232 -0.57 -3.80 -2.08
CA TRP A 232 0.30 -4.49 -3.01
C TRP A 232 0.25 -6.00 -2.83
N TRP A 233 0.29 -6.50 -1.60
CA TRP A 233 0.13 -7.94 -1.32
C TRP A 233 -1.20 -8.49 -1.85
N GLN A 234 -2.31 -7.73 -1.73
CA GLN A 234 -3.59 -8.10 -2.34
C GLN A 234 -3.46 -8.25 -3.85
N TRP A 235 -2.87 -7.28 -4.53
CA TRP A 235 -2.62 -7.35 -5.97
C TRP A 235 -1.71 -8.52 -6.36
N GLN A 236 -0.67 -8.80 -5.58
CA GLN A 236 0.22 -9.95 -5.80
C GLN A 236 -0.52 -11.29 -5.70
N MET A 237 -1.37 -11.44 -4.68
CA MET A 237 -2.20 -12.63 -4.49
C MET A 237 -3.27 -12.81 -5.59
N ASN A 238 -3.40 -11.81 -6.45
CA ASN A 238 -4.27 -11.79 -7.61
C ASN A 238 -3.59 -12.25 -8.91
N GLY A 239 -2.58 -13.13 -8.79
CA GLY A 239 -1.81 -13.61 -9.94
C GLY A 239 -0.63 -12.72 -10.34
N HIS A 240 -0.27 -11.73 -9.53
CA HIS A 240 0.83 -10.81 -9.82
C HIS A 240 2.05 -10.96 -8.88
N LEU A 241 2.18 -12.10 -8.20
CA LEU A 241 3.22 -12.33 -7.18
C LEU A 241 4.63 -11.97 -7.65
N TRP A 242 4.96 -12.24 -8.92
CA TRP A 242 6.28 -12.03 -9.51
C TRP A 242 6.30 -10.94 -10.60
N THR A 243 5.21 -10.16 -10.73
CA THR A 243 5.13 -9.10 -11.74
C THR A 243 6.01 -7.92 -11.35
N MET A 244 7.06 -7.68 -12.13
CA MET A 244 7.91 -6.49 -12.05
C MET A 244 8.28 -6.01 -13.44
N ASP A 245 7.77 -4.84 -13.83
CA ASP A 245 8.02 -4.19 -15.10
C ASP A 245 7.94 -2.65 -14.95
N GLY A 246 8.16 -1.93 -16.05
CA GLY A 246 8.22 -0.47 -16.09
C GLY A 246 9.64 0.10 -15.88
N PRO A 247 9.76 1.43 -15.79
CA PRO A 247 11.05 2.09 -15.66
C PRO A 247 11.61 1.99 -14.23
N ASN A 248 12.89 1.66 -14.15
CA ASN A 248 13.73 1.90 -12.98
C ASN A 248 14.12 3.39 -12.89
N TYR A 249 14.68 3.83 -11.77
CA TYR A 249 15.01 5.24 -11.51
C TYR A 249 16.10 5.80 -12.44
N ASP A 250 16.94 4.94 -13.00
CA ASP A 250 17.99 5.27 -13.98
C ASP A 250 17.47 5.23 -15.43
N GLY A 251 16.18 4.97 -15.62
CA GLY A 251 15.53 4.84 -16.93
C GLY A 251 15.67 3.46 -17.58
N SER A 252 16.38 2.51 -16.96
CA SER A 252 16.42 1.13 -17.45
C SER A 252 15.08 0.43 -17.24
N ALA A 253 14.88 -0.72 -17.90
CA ALA A 253 13.80 -1.62 -17.50
C ALA A 253 14.12 -2.20 -16.12
N ILE A 254 13.12 -2.22 -15.22
CA ILE A 254 13.23 -2.90 -13.92
C ILE A 254 12.98 -4.40 -14.09
N SER A 255 13.55 -5.22 -13.21
CA SER A 255 13.28 -6.65 -13.13
C SER A 255 13.35 -7.13 -11.68
N LEU A 256 13.01 -8.40 -11.45
CA LEU A 256 13.18 -9.05 -10.15
C LEU A 256 14.64 -9.09 -9.66
N ASP A 257 15.61 -8.96 -10.56
CA ASP A 257 17.04 -8.95 -10.26
C ASP A 257 17.61 -7.54 -10.08
N SER A 258 16.82 -6.50 -10.34
CA SER A 258 17.21 -5.13 -10.04
C SER A 258 17.37 -4.97 -8.52
N ASN A 259 18.46 -4.34 -8.08
CA ASN A 259 18.69 -4.05 -6.67
C ASN A 259 17.83 -2.87 -6.21
N MET A 260 17.29 -2.97 -5.00
CA MET A 260 16.63 -1.87 -4.33
C MET A 260 17.65 -0.81 -3.92
N PRO A 261 17.37 0.50 -4.13
CA PRO A 261 18.21 1.59 -3.63
C PRO A 261 18.49 1.44 -2.13
N PHE A 262 19.66 1.87 -1.67
CA PHE A 262 20.17 1.70 -0.30
C PHE A 262 20.40 0.26 0.16
N PHE A 263 19.37 -0.60 0.13
CA PHE A 263 19.43 -1.97 0.67
C PHE A 263 20.36 -2.88 -0.14
N SER A 264 20.57 -2.60 -1.43
CA SER A 264 21.48 -3.36 -2.30
C SER A 264 21.14 -4.85 -2.42
N GLU A 265 19.88 -5.21 -2.17
CA GLU A 265 19.34 -6.56 -2.37
C GLU A 265 18.38 -6.56 -3.56
N PRO A 266 18.28 -7.69 -4.29
CA PRO A 266 17.42 -7.76 -5.47
C PRO A 266 15.95 -7.77 -5.05
N ILE A 267 15.07 -7.16 -5.86
CA ILE A 267 13.64 -7.04 -5.60
C ILE A 267 12.98 -8.40 -5.30
N ARG A 268 13.44 -9.49 -5.92
CA ARG A 268 12.97 -10.85 -5.61
C ARG A 268 13.02 -11.22 -4.13
N SER A 269 13.88 -10.60 -3.31
CA SER A 269 14.03 -10.89 -1.87
C SER A 269 12.82 -10.44 -1.04
N VAL A 270 11.95 -9.59 -1.59
CA VAL A 270 10.80 -9.02 -0.86
C VAL A 270 9.44 -9.30 -1.50
N MET A 271 9.40 -10.05 -2.61
CA MET A 271 8.15 -10.28 -3.33
C MET A 271 7.18 -11.17 -2.56
N GLN A 272 7.65 -12.21 -1.89
CA GLN A 272 6.80 -13.25 -1.33
C GLN A 272 6.77 -13.22 0.19
N LEU A 273 5.60 -12.95 0.77
CA LEU A 273 5.39 -13.06 2.20
C LEU A 273 5.41 -14.53 2.66
N GLY A 274 5.96 -14.78 3.85
CA GLY A 274 6.14 -16.11 4.44
C GLY A 274 7.39 -16.86 3.99
N TYR A 275 8.26 -16.23 3.19
CA TYR A 275 9.50 -16.79 2.69
C TYR A 275 10.67 -15.82 2.89
N GLY A 276 11.88 -16.36 2.98
CA GLY A 276 13.10 -15.57 3.17
C GLY A 276 13.01 -14.73 4.44
N GLN A 277 13.23 -13.43 4.30
CA GLN A 277 13.13 -12.46 5.40
C GLN A 277 11.71 -11.93 5.65
N MET A 278 10.78 -12.12 4.70
CA MET A 278 9.43 -11.55 4.76
C MET A 278 8.48 -12.41 5.62
N CYS A 279 8.87 -12.69 6.86
CA CYS A 279 8.17 -13.59 7.78
C CYS A 279 6.97 -12.96 8.48
N PHE A 280 6.10 -12.31 7.71
CA PHE A 280 4.90 -11.66 8.22
C PHE A 280 3.71 -11.85 7.30
N GLN A 281 2.52 -11.61 7.85
CA GLN A 281 1.27 -11.54 7.09
C GLN A 281 0.42 -10.38 7.57
N TYR A 282 -0.61 -10.05 6.80
CA TYR A 282 -1.65 -9.09 7.20
C TYR A 282 -2.85 -9.83 7.75
N ALA A 283 -3.41 -9.36 8.86
CA ALA A 283 -4.59 -9.97 9.49
C ALA A 283 -5.77 -10.12 8.51
N SER A 284 -5.99 -9.14 7.62
CA SER A 284 -7.06 -9.21 6.62
C SER A 284 -6.69 -10.01 5.36
N ASN A 285 -5.39 -10.26 5.10
CA ASN A 285 -4.88 -10.91 3.90
C ASN A 285 -3.83 -11.98 4.28
N PRO A 286 -4.23 -13.05 5.01
CA PRO A 286 -3.29 -14.06 5.48
C PRO A 286 -2.67 -14.82 4.31
N ILE A 287 -1.42 -15.29 4.48
CA ILE A 287 -0.68 -16.03 3.43
C ILE A 287 -1.41 -17.32 3.05
N ARG A 288 -2.01 -17.98 4.05
CA ARG A 288 -2.89 -19.13 3.83
C ARG A 288 -4.32 -18.66 4.03
N ARG A 289 -5.11 -18.63 2.96
CA ARG A 289 -6.57 -18.58 3.04
C ARG A 289 -7.02 -19.85 3.78
N ARG A 290 -7.16 -19.79 5.10
CA ARG A 290 -8.16 -20.67 5.75
C ARG A 290 -9.50 -20.23 5.18
N ASP A 291 -10.36 -21.20 4.92
CA ASP A 291 -11.74 -21.02 4.46
C ASP A 291 -12.37 -19.81 5.15
N MET A 292 -12.21 -18.63 4.54
CA MET A 292 -12.92 -17.45 4.98
C MET A 292 -14.33 -17.72 4.51
N ASP A 293 -15.25 -17.67 5.45
CA ASP A 293 -16.64 -18.02 5.23
C ASP A 293 -17.14 -17.32 3.97
N ALA A 294 -17.45 -18.14 2.95
CA ALA A 294 -18.00 -17.73 1.67
C ALA A 294 -19.31 -16.92 1.82
N SER A 295 -19.85 -16.82 3.05
CA SER A 295 -21.01 -16.02 3.41
C SER A 295 -20.84 -14.50 3.25
N THR A 296 -19.60 -13.99 3.15
CA THR A 296 -19.33 -12.56 2.88
C THR A 296 -19.18 -12.25 1.38
N GLU A 297 -19.31 -13.26 0.51
CA GLU A 297 -19.03 -13.15 -0.92
C GLU A 297 -20.09 -12.31 -1.68
N SER A 298 -19.62 -11.17 -2.19
CA SER A 298 -20.12 -10.40 -3.32
C SER A 298 -21.60 -9.98 -3.33
N ARG A 299 -21.98 -9.10 -2.38
CA ARG A 299 -23.11 -8.17 -2.57
C ARG A 299 -22.85 -7.13 -3.67
N LEU A 300 -21.59 -6.95 -4.10
CA LEU A 300 -21.20 -6.03 -5.18
C LEU A 300 -21.65 -6.54 -6.56
N ALA A 301 -21.34 -7.79 -6.93
CA ALA A 301 -21.71 -8.34 -8.25
C ALA A 301 -23.22 -8.40 -8.50
N SER A 302 -24.01 -8.60 -7.45
CA SER A 302 -25.47 -8.69 -7.56
C SER A 302 -26.17 -7.33 -7.72
N ARG A 303 -25.46 -6.21 -7.49
CA ARG A 303 -26.05 -4.87 -7.43
C ARG A 303 -25.57 -3.91 -8.51
N LEU A 304 -24.54 -4.26 -9.27
CA LEU A 304 -24.06 -3.46 -10.39
C LEU A 304 -24.54 -4.02 -11.75
N PRO A 305 -24.83 -3.16 -12.74
CA PRO A 305 -25.01 -3.60 -14.13
C PRO A 305 -23.82 -4.43 -14.62
N LYS A 306 -24.07 -5.44 -15.47
CA LYS A 306 -23.02 -6.36 -15.94
C LYS A 306 -21.87 -5.62 -16.64
N GLU A 307 -22.19 -4.57 -17.38
CA GLU A 307 -21.23 -3.75 -18.11
C GLU A 307 -20.31 -3.00 -17.15
N VAL A 308 -20.89 -2.43 -16.09
CA VAL A 308 -20.15 -1.72 -15.03
C VAL A 308 -19.26 -2.69 -14.25
N LEU A 309 -19.77 -3.89 -13.97
CA LEU A 309 -18.99 -4.94 -13.31
C LEU A 309 -17.83 -5.42 -14.18
N ALA A 310 -18.06 -5.65 -15.47
CA ALA A 310 -17.01 -6.09 -16.40
C ALA A 310 -15.91 -5.02 -16.59
N GLU A 311 -16.29 -3.75 -16.63
CA GLU A 311 -15.34 -2.65 -16.77
C GLU A 311 -14.55 -2.41 -15.48
N TRP A 312 -15.23 -2.26 -14.35
CA TRP A 312 -14.61 -1.77 -13.10
C TRP A 312 -14.22 -2.88 -12.13
N PHE A 313 -14.82 -4.06 -12.21
CA PHE A 313 -14.55 -5.18 -11.31
C PHE A 313 -14.44 -6.50 -12.10
N PRO A 314 -13.49 -6.59 -13.06
CA PRO A 314 -13.43 -7.68 -14.04
C PRO A 314 -13.21 -9.06 -13.41
N GLN A 315 -12.68 -9.13 -12.18
CA GLN A 315 -12.47 -10.40 -11.51
C GLN A 315 -13.68 -10.83 -10.71
N THR A 316 -14.31 -9.89 -10.00
CA THR A 316 -15.64 -10.10 -9.40
C THR A 316 -16.66 -10.54 -10.47
N ALA A 317 -16.56 -9.99 -11.70
CA ALA A 317 -17.38 -10.41 -12.83
C ALA A 317 -17.13 -11.86 -13.27
N LYS A 318 -15.89 -12.36 -13.16
CA LYS A 318 -15.50 -13.72 -13.56
C LYS A 318 -15.75 -14.75 -12.46
N SER A 319 -15.53 -14.37 -11.20
CA SER A 319 -15.70 -15.23 -10.03
C SER A 319 -16.15 -14.38 -8.83
N PRO A 320 -17.47 -14.30 -8.56
CA PRO A 320 -18.02 -13.54 -7.43
C PRO A 320 -17.51 -14.02 -6.06
N VAL A 321 -17.05 -15.27 -6.00
CA VAL A 321 -16.49 -15.96 -4.83
C VAL A 321 -15.04 -15.52 -4.57
N ALA A 322 -14.31 -15.08 -5.61
CA ALA A 322 -12.88 -14.83 -5.52
C ALA A 322 -12.51 -13.45 -4.96
N GLU A 323 -13.46 -12.67 -4.42
CA GLU A 323 -13.20 -11.35 -3.86
C GLU A 323 -12.06 -11.45 -2.85
N ILE A 324 -10.91 -10.87 -3.21
CA ILE A 324 -9.81 -10.66 -2.28
C ILE A 324 -10.39 -9.74 -1.22
N ALA A 325 -10.63 -10.27 -0.02
CA ALA A 325 -11.40 -9.60 1.02
C ALA A 325 -10.96 -8.14 1.14
N PRO A 326 -11.81 -7.20 0.70
CA PRO A 326 -11.53 -5.79 0.90
C PRO A 326 -11.48 -5.56 2.42
N THR A 327 -10.64 -4.64 2.87
CA THR A 327 -10.53 -4.31 4.31
C THR A 327 -11.84 -3.81 4.92
N VAL A 328 -12.73 -3.38 4.02
CA VAL A 328 -13.99 -2.70 4.23
C VAL A 328 -15.03 -3.44 3.41
N GLU A 329 -16.13 -3.86 4.04
CA GLU A 329 -17.19 -4.60 3.35
C GLU A 329 -17.77 -3.74 2.22
N LEU A 330 -17.58 -4.18 0.96
CA LEU A 330 -18.06 -3.47 -0.22
C LEU A 330 -19.54 -3.79 -0.45
N ILE A 331 -20.40 -3.11 0.30
CA ILE A 331 -21.85 -3.28 0.18
C ILE A 331 -22.44 -2.04 -0.49
N ALA A 332 -23.19 -2.27 -1.58
CA ALA A 332 -24.17 -1.30 -2.03
C ALA A 332 -25.40 -1.38 -1.14
N ASP A 333 -25.96 -0.29 -0.62
CA ASP A 333 -27.27 -0.30 0.08
C ASP A 333 -28.13 0.92 -0.29
N LYS A 334 -29.46 0.76 -0.28
CA LYS A 334 -30.40 1.88 -0.48
C LYS A 334 -30.22 2.97 0.56
N SER A 335 -29.82 2.59 1.78
CA SER A 335 -29.48 3.48 2.89
C SER A 335 -28.08 4.11 2.79
N GLY A 336 -27.23 3.59 1.88
CA GLY A 336 -25.88 4.10 1.64
C GLY A 336 -25.86 5.51 1.04
N LYS A 337 -24.65 6.03 0.83
CA LYS A 337 -24.41 7.36 0.26
C LYS A 337 -23.68 7.25 -1.07
N GLU A 338 -23.94 8.18 -1.99
CA GLU A 338 -23.16 8.26 -3.23
C GLU A 338 -21.66 8.37 -2.92
N ILE A 339 -20.84 7.75 -3.76
CA ILE A 339 -19.39 7.87 -3.62
C ILE A 339 -19.01 9.32 -3.98
N PRO A 340 -18.36 10.06 -3.06
CA PRO A 340 -17.88 11.40 -3.33
C PRO A 340 -16.69 11.37 -4.29
N TYR A 341 -16.45 12.46 -5.02
CA TYR A 341 -15.21 12.57 -5.79
C TYR A 341 -14.03 12.71 -4.84
N PRO A 342 -12.91 12.00 -5.09
CA PRO A 342 -11.73 12.16 -4.25
C PRO A 342 -11.10 13.54 -4.46
N GLY A 343 -10.37 13.99 -3.43
CA GLY A 343 -9.49 15.13 -3.49
C GLY A 343 -8.38 14.96 -4.53
N THR A 344 -7.74 16.07 -4.87
CA THR A 344 -6.64 16.11 -5.84
C THR A 344 -5.34 16.53 -5.18
N LEU A 345 -4.24 16.07 -5.76
CA LEU A 345 -2.91 16.52 -5.38
C LEU A 345 -2.72 17.95 -5.88
N SER A 346 -2.12 18.82 -5.06
CA SER A 346 -1.83 20.19 -5.48
C SER A 346 -0.70 20.19 -6.50
N MET A 347 -0.76 21.10 -7.48
CA MET A 347 0.28 21.22 -8.51
C MET A 347 1.66 21.50 -7.91
N GLU A 348 1.70 22.34 -6.87
CA GLU A 348 2.91 22.64 -6.12
C GLU A 348 3.52 21.38 -5.49
N TRP A 349 2.68 20.53 -4.86
CA TRP A 349 3.15 19.30 -4.23
C TRP A 349 3.67 18.29 -5.27
N ILE A 350 2.96 18.13 -6.39
CA ILE A 350 3.39 17.28 -7.50
C ILE A 350 4.77 17.72 -8.00
N GLN A 351 4.96 19.02 -8.21
CA GLN A 351 6.20 19.58 -8.73
C GLN A 351 7.35 19.50 -7.73
N SER A 352 7.11 19.79 -6.44
CA SER A 352 8.16 19.75 -5.41
C SER A 352 8.69 18.34 -5.13
N HIS A 353 7.87 17.32 -5.41
CA HIS A 353 8.24 15.90 -5.30
C HIS A 353 8.80 15.34 -6.64
N GLY A 354 8.88 16.15 -7.70
CA GLY A 354 9.42 15.71 -8.99
C GLY A 354 8.54 14.72 -9.74
N PHE A 355 7.24 14.67 -9.42
CA PHE A 355 6.31 13.74 -10.04
C PHE A 355 5.85 14.21 -11.42
N LYS A 356 5.62 13.24 -12.31
CA LYS A 356 5.10 13.52 -13.66
C LYS A 356 3.63 13.91 -13.57
N VAL A 357 3.35 15.19 -13.82
CA VAL A 357 2.00 15.77 -13.81
C VAL A 357 1.03 14.95 -14.67
N SER A 358 1.46 14.49 -15.85
CA SER A 358 0.62 13.69 -16.76
C SER A 358 0.18 12.36 -16.15
N GLU A 359 1.03 11.69 -15.38
CA GLU A 359 0.67 10.43 -14.70
C GLU A 359 -0.33 10.70 -13.59
N VAL A 360 -0.09 11.73 -12.77
CA VAL A 360 -1.01 12.13 -11.68
C VAL A 360 -2.39 12.48 -12.24
N LYS A 361 -2.45 13.32 -13.28
CA LYS A 361 -3.73 13.74 -13.88
C LYS A 361 -4.48 12.59 -14.54
N ARG A 362 -3.77 11.60 -15.09
CA ARG A 362 -4.40 10.37 -15.61
C ARG A 362 -5.08 9.57 -14.50
N VAL A 363 -4.44 9.43 -13.33
CA VAL A 363 -5.01 8.72 -12.16
C VAL A 363 -6.21 9.47 -11.60
N GLU A 364 -6.10 10.78 -11.40
CA GLU A 364 -7.23 11.62 -10.94
C GLU A 364 -8.44 11.54 -11.89
N ALA A 365 -8.19 11.52 -13.20
CA ALA A 365 -9.25 11.37 -14.20
C ALA A 365 -9.89 9.98 -14.18
N ASP A 366 -9.11 8.91 -13.99
CA ASP A 366 -9.62 7.55 -13.87
C ASP A 366 -10.56 7.39 -12.67
N ALA A 367 -10.17 7.93 -11.51
CA ALA A 367 -11.01 7.89 -10.31
C ALA A 367 -12.31 8.68 -10.46
N ARG A 368 -12.29 9.81 -11.17
CA ARG A 368 -13.53 10.55 -11.47
C ARG A 368 -14.45 9.76 -12.38
N ARG A 369 -13.92 9.14 -13.45
CA ARG A 369 -14.70 8.25 -14.33
C ARG A 369 -15.32 7.08 -13.56
N PHE A 370 -14.58 6.49 -12.63
CA PHE A 370 -15.10 5.45 -11.76
C PHE A 370 -16.31 5.95 -10.95
N VAL A 371 -16.18 7.10 -10.28
CA VAL A 371 -17.28 7.70 -9.49
C VAL A 371 -18.49 8.01 -10.38
N ASP A 372 -18.26 8.56 -11.58
CA ASP A 372 -19.34 8.83 -12.55
C ASP A 372 -20.07 7.54 -12.97
N ALA A 373 -19.32 6.45 -13.21
CA ALA A 373 -19.88 5.15 -13.55
C ALA A 373 -20.72 4.58 -12.39
N MET A 374 -20.23 4.66 -11.15
CA MET A 374 -20.96 4.21 -9.96
C MET A 374 -22.24 5.01 -9.75
N LYS A 375 -22.20 6.34 -9.89
CA LYS A 375 -23.38 7.22 -9.80
C LYS A 375 -24.41 6.91 -10.88
N LYS A 376 -23.97 6.75 -12.13
CA LYS A 376 -24.84 6.37 -13.25
C LYS A 376 -25.49 5.00 -13.03
N ALA A 377 -24.79 4.08 -12.38
CA ALA A 377 -25.32 2.77 -11.99
C ALA A 377 -26.26 2.82 -10.77
N GLY A 378 -26.42 3.96 -10.10
CA GLY A 378 -27.18 4.08 -8.86
C GLY A 378 -26.52 3.39 -7.67
N TYR A 379 -25.22 3.11 -7.74
CA TYR A 379 -24.47 2.48 -6.65
C TYR A 379 -24.27 3.48 -5.50
N LYS A 380 -24.45 2.98 -4.26
CA LYS A 380 -24.26 3.75 -3.03
C LYS A 380 -23.39 2.97 -2.05
N SER A 381 -22.29 3.57 -1.62
CA SER A 381 -21.39 2.98 -0.62
C SER A 381 -22.04 3.00 0.78
N LEU A 382 -21.84 1.93 1.56
CA LEU A 382 -22.19 1.91 2.98
C LEU A 382 -21.27 2.78 3.86
N HIS A 383 -20.04 3.02 3.39
CA HIS A 383 -19.04 3.84 4.06
C HIS A 383 -19.06 5.24 3.51
#